data_AF-W2G6I3-F1
#
_entry.id   AF-W2G6I3-F1
#
_cell.length_a   1.000
_cell.length_b   1.000
_cell.length_c   1.000
_cell.angle_alpha   90.00
_cell.angle_beta   90.00
_cell.angle_gamma   90.00
#
_symmetry.space_group_name_H-M   'P 1'
#
loop_
_entity.id
_entity.type
_entity.pdbx_description
1 polymer ?
#
loop_
_entity_poly.entity_id
_entity_poly.type
_entity_poly.pdbx_seq_one_letter_code
_entity_poly.pdbx_strand_id
1 'polypeptide(L)'
;MDAQETKLWEALAKCTIEVPDALAQLLTMRGLGIRLSERSRGLLAIDNIEEQAEYVSRFMDDPLIERSCVTCMTSINKNMDDKDAVSCLVVASEGCMVYVLDPQGTSLIQQIKVPGVPVEIVAVGLLEVECRLVITTRNGSVYMIKNGELLKSVIELESPACGLVQLEKSIVIASMSRKLTSYHLKGKKNWSLTMSDDIVALEAFSLRRTKDTRGVLVALRNGEVTLYNEKVKVCTLSTETVLTGMRFGQYGREEASLVLVQKSGALSLKILKRTASLEAISEAAGPPPEQDIPLNIPKKTTLYVEQTQRERDHATEMHRHFQRDLCKLRLTTARAYVKIIKDGQGPVSYSTGAAIRLNAQVQGIGPFFRIKLNVQNAGTKAVTDITVAFHYDHELYRVQQSLLLIPLVIPNVQYQYAVDVESISELGAADNVSIFVCGKESCVPLVSAVVSMPLSEPEM
;
A
#
# COMPACT_ATOMS: atom_id res chain seq x y z
N MET A 1 -22.11 -17.28 19.65
CA MET A 1 -22.19 -17.31 21.13
C MET A 1 -21.50 -18.53 21.71
N ASP A 2 -20.61 -18.28 22.66
CA ASP A 2 -19.89 -19.33 23.40
C ASP A 2 -20.68 -19.71 24.67
N ALA A 3 -20.74 -21.01 24.97
CA ALA A 3 -21.51 -21.51 26.11
C ALA A 3 -20.91 -21.12 27.47
N GLN A 4 -19.61 -20.84 27.54
CA GLN A 4 -18.93 -20.39 28.76
C GLN A 4 -19.31 -18.94 29.07
N GLU A 5 -19.40 -18.09 28.05
CA GLU A 5 -19.83 -16.69 28.20
C GLU A 5 -21.27 -16.60 28.69
N THR A 6 -22.19 -17.39 28.15
CA THR A 6 -23.58 -17.43 28.62
C THR A 6 -23.68 -17.85 30.08
N LYS A 7 -22.94 -18.90 30.48
CA LYS A 7 -22.89 -19.35 31.88
C LYS A 7 -22.34 -18.28 32.82
N LEU A 8 -21.36 -17.50 32.36
CA LEU A 8 -20.81 -16.41 33.16
C LEU A 8 -21.84 -15.29 33.40
N TRP A 9 -22.60 -14.90 32.37
CA TRP A 9 -23.68 -13.93 32.52
C TRP A 9 -24.83 -14.45 33.39
N GLU A 10 -25.18 -15.73 33.30
CA GLU A 10 -26.13 -16.35 34.24
C GLU A 10 -25.61 -16.37 35.68
N ALA A 11 -24.31 -16.59 35.88
CA ALA A 11 -23.67 -16.57 37.20
C ALA A 11 -23.65 -15.15 37.81
N LEU A 12 -23.43 -14.13 36.98
CA LEU A 12 -23.53 -12.72 37.36
C LEU A 12 -24.98 -12.35 37.73
N ALA A 13 -25.97 -12.76 36.92
CA ALA A 13 -27.39 -12.49 37.20
C ALA A 13 -27.87 -13.16 38.50
N LYS A 14 -27.32 -14.33 38.85
CA LYS A 14 -27.61 -15.03 40.12
C LYS A 14 -26.76 -14.54 41.30
N CYS A 15 -25.93 -13.50 41.11
CA CYS A 15 -24.99 -12.98 42.11
C CYS A 15 -24.06 -14.06 42.71
N THR A 16 -23.70 -15.08 41.92
CA THR A 16 -22.82 -16.18 42.37
C THR A 16 -21.33 -15.89 42.16
N ILE A 17 -21.02 -14.88 41.34
CA ILE A 17 -19.66 -14.41 41.02
C ILE A 17 -19.66 -12.89 41.16
N GLU A 18 -18.58 -12.33 41.71
CA GLU A 18 -18.37 -10.89 41.76
C GLU A 18 -17.88 -10.35 40.40
N VAL A 19 -18.18 -9.07 40.12
CA VAL A 19 -17.82 -8.40 38.86
C VAL A 19 -16.31 -8.49 38.54
N PRO A 20 -15.37 -8.30 39.49
CA PRO A 20 -13.94 -8.41 39.20
C PRO A 20 -13.51 -9.80 38.73
N ASP A 21 -14.07 -10.86 39.31
CA ASP A 21 -13.76 -12.25 38.93
C ASP A 21 -14.34 -12.58 37.54
N ALA A 22 -15.52 -12.07 37.23
CA ALA A 22 -16.09 -12.20 35.89
C ALA A 22 -15.24 -11.48 34.83
N LEU A 23 -14.71 -10.29 35.13
CA LEU A 23 -13.80 -9.56 34.23
C LEU A 23 -12.51 -10.36 33.98
N ALA A 24 -11.92 -10.97 35.01
CA ALA A 24 -10.74 -11.81 34.85
C ALA A 24 -11.01 -13.03 33.96
N GLN A 25 -12.18 -13.66 34.10
CA GLN A 25 -12.61 -14.77 33.25
C GLN A 25 -12.87 -14.31 31.80
N LEU A 26 -13.51 -13.16 31.58
CA LEU A 26 -13.71 -12.57 30.25
C LEU A 26 -12.37 -12.21 29.58
N LEU A 27 -11.41 -11.67 30.34
CA LEU A 27 -10.05 -11.39 29.85
C LEU A 27 -9.32 -12.69 29.46
N THR A 28 -9.49 -13.75 30.24
CA THR A 28 -8.92 -15.07 29.93
C THR A 28 -9.55 -15.63 28.66
N MET A 29 -10.88 -15.59 28.52
CA MET A 29 -11.58 -16.01 27.31
C MET A 29 -11.12 -15.21 26.07
N ARG A 30 -10.95 -13.89 26.22
CA ARG A 30 -10.39 -13.03 25.17
C ARG A 30 -8.95 -13.44 24.81
N GLY A 31 -8.13 -13.77 25.81
CA GLY A 31 -6.76 -14.25 25.63
C GLY A 31 -6.68 -15.61 24.90
N LEU A 32 -7.69 -16.47 25.08
CA LEU A 32 -7.85 -17.72 24.35
C LEU A 32 -8.38 -17.53 22.91
N GLY A 33 -8.66 -16.30 22.49
CA GLY A 33 -9.17 -15.99 21.16
C GLY A 33 -10.67 -16.25 20.98
N ILE A 34 -11.42 -16.44 22.07
CA ILE A 34 -12.88 -16.61 22.01
C ILE A 34 -13.50 -15.25 21.64
N ARG A 35 -14.37 -15.25 20.62
CA ARG A 35 -15.11 -14.04 20.22
C ARG A 35 -16.21 -13.76 21.23
N LEU A 36 -15.96 -12.78 22.09
CA LEU A 36 -16.93 -12.28 23.06
C LEU A 36 -18.05 -11.47 22.40
N SER A 37 -19.24 -11.50 23.00
CA SER A 37 -20.37 -10.67 22.62
C SER A 37 -20.11 -9.17 22.80
N GLU A 38 -20.92 -8.35 22.14
CA GLU A 38 -20.90 -6.88 22.33
C GLU A 38 -21.10 -6.49 23.79
N ARG A 39 -21.96 -7.21 24.52
CA ARG A 39 -22.25 -6.94 25.93
C ARG A 39 -21.01 -7.14 26.80
N SER A 40 -20.33 -8.27 26.67
CA SER A 40 -19.10 -8.58 27.42
C SER A 40 -17.94 -7.66 27.04
N ARG A 41 -17.83 -7.29 25.75
CA ARG A 41 -16.84 -6.31 25.30
C ARG A 41 -17.11 -4.92 25.87
N GLY A 42 -18.38 -4.52 25.95
CA GLY A 42 -18.81 -3.27 26.58
C GLY A 42 -18.44 -3.23 28.05
N LEU A 43 -18.71 -4.32 28.79
CA LEU A 43 -18.31 -4.45 30.20
C LEU A 43 -16.79 -4.33 30.38
N LEU A 44 -15.99 -4.98 29.52
CA LEU A 44 -14.52 -4.90 29.54
C LEU A 44 -13.96 -3.52 29.15
N ALA A 45 -14.75 -2.67 28.51
CA ALA A 45 -14.31 -1.35 28.04
C ALA A 45 -14.52 -0.24 29.07
N ILE A 46 -15.24 -0.53 30.17
CA ILE A 46 -15.46 0.40 31.27
C ILE A 46 -14.29 0.25 32.25
N ASP A 47 -13.65 1.36 32.61
CA ASP A 47 -12.49 1.35 33.52
C ASP A 47 -12.89 1.45 35.01
N ASN A 48 -14.04 2.07 35.30
CA ASN A 48 -14.52 2.31 36.66
C ASN A 48 -15.35 1.13 37.20
N ILE A 49 -15.01 0.65 38.39
CA ILE A 49 -15.67 -0.50 39.04
C ILE A 49 -17.16 -0.22 39.35
N GLU A 50 -17.49 1.02 39.74
CA GLU A 50 -18.87 1.40 40.05
C GLU A 50 -19.75 1.39 38.79
N GLU A 51 -19.24 1.91 37.69
CA GLU A 51 -19.90 1.91 36.38
C GLU A 51 -20.02 0.50 35.80
N GLN A 52 -19.04 -0.38 36.05
CA GLN A 52 -19.12 -1.80 35.68
C GLN A 52 -20.25 -2.51 36.44
N ALA A 53 -20.40 -2.24 37.74
CA ALA A 53 -21.49 -2.81 38.55
C ALA A 53 -22.87 -2.31 38.07
N GLU A 54 -22.99 -1.02 37.75
CA GLU A 54 -24.21 -0.45 37.14
C GLU A 54 -24.49 -1.06 35.76
N TYR A 55 -23.46 -1.28 34.95
CA TYR A 55 -23.62 -1.91 33.64
C TYR A 55 -24.14 -3.35 33.78
N VAL A 56 -23.61 -4.13 34.73
CA VAL A 56 -24.09 -5.50 34.99
C VAL A 56 -25.54 -5.48 35.46
N SER A 57 -25.90 -4.61 36.41
CA SER A 57 -27.28 -4.52 36.92
C SER A 57 -28.29 -4.11 35.84
N ARG A 58 -27.87 -3.28 34.88
CA ARG A 58 -28.72 -2.91 33.73
C ARG A 58 -29.04 -4.06 32.79
N PHE A 59 -28.13 -5.02 32.63
CA PHE A 59 -28.24 -6.11 31.65
C PHE A 59 -28.42 -7.50 32.25
N MET A 60 -28.61 -7.61 33.57
CA MET A 60 -28.70 -8.89 34.28
C MET A 60 -29.95 -9.71 33.92
N ASP A 61 -31.07 -9.05 33.66
CA ASP A 61 -32.35 -9.70 33.34
C ASP A 61 -32.53 -9.99 31.85
N ASP A 62 -31.69 -9.37 31.01
CA ASP A 62 -31.77 -9.55 29.56
C ASP A 62 -30.98 -10.80 29.13
N PRO A 63 -31.55 -11.68 28.29
CA PRO A 63 -30.79 -12.78 27.72
C PRO A 63 -29.62 -12.25 26.88
N LEU A 64 -28.50 -12.99 26.89
CA LEU A 64 -27.37 -12.65 26.05
C LEU A 64 -27.73 -12.90 24.58
N ILE A 65 -27.91 -11.83 23.82
CA ILE A 65 -28.25 -11.89 22.39
C ILE A 65 -27.09 -11.29 21.60
N GLU A 66 -26.57 -12.07 20.65
CA GLU A 66 -25.57 -11.60 19.69
C GLU A 66 -26.30 -11.15 18.40
N ARG A 67 -26.36 -9.84 18.17
CA ARG A 67 -26.86 -9.30 16.91
C ARG A 67 -25.75 -9.37 15.88
N SER A 68 -26.03 -9.97 14.72
CA SER A 68 -25.06 -10.06 13.63
C SER A 68 -25.54 -9.22 12.46
N CYS A 69 -24.64 -8.44 11.88
CA CYS A 69 -24.91 -7.66 10.68
C CYS A 69 -24.87 -8.56 9.44
N VAL A 70 -25.82 -8.35 8.52
CA VAL A 70 -25.77 -8.95 7.19
C VAL A 70 -24.63 -8.31 6.39
N THR A 71 -23.76 -9.13 5.81
CA THR A 71 -22.63 -8.64 5.01
C THR A 71 -22.92 -8.68 3.52
N CYS A 72 -23.59 -9.73 3.06
CA CYS A 72 -23.93 -9.92 1.65
C CYS A 72 -25.16 -10.81 1.51
N MET A 73 -25.85 -10.63 0.38
CA MET A 73 -27.07 -11.38 0.04
C MET A 73 -27.04 -11.75 -1.43
N THR A 74 -27.64 -12.88 -1.76
CA THR A 74 -27.88 -13.29 -3.14
C THR A 74 -29.18 -14.08 -3.22
N SER A 75 -29.65 -14.37 -4.43
CA SER A 75 -30.85 -15.18 -4.66
C SER A 75 -30.47 -16.47 -5.38
N ILE A 76 -31.21 -17.54 -5.11
CA ILE A 76 -31.07 -18.81 -5.81
C ILE A 76 -32.43 -19.33 -6.23
N ASN A 77 -32.56 -19.76 -7.48
CA ASN A 77 -33.79 -20.34 -7.98
C ASN A 77 -34.06 -21.70 -7.33
N LYS A 78 -35.33 -21.96 -6.98
CA LYS A 78 -35.70 -23.14 -6.22
C LYS A 78 -35.64 -24.42 -7.08
N ASN A 79 -36.39 -24.42 -8.19
CA ASN A 79 -36.67 -25.61 -8.99
C ASN A 79 -36.58 -25.39 -10.51
N MET A 80 -36.77 -24.16 -11.00
CA MET A 80 -36.73 -23.84 -12.44
C MET A 80 -35.69 -22.75 -12.72
N ASP A 81 -34.95 -22.90 -13.82
CA ASP A 81 -33.97 -21.92 -14.29
C ASP A 81 -34.63 -20.89 -15.22
N ASP A 82 -35.61 -20.17 -14.68
CA ASP A 82 -36.33 -19.09 -15.36
C ASP A 82 -36.24 -17.78 -14.56
N LYS A 83 -36.38 -16.63 -15.24
CA LYS A 83 -36.32 -15.30 -14.62
C LYS A 83 -37.46 -15.05 -13.65
N ASP A 84 -38.63 -15.62 -13.94
CA ASP A 84 -39.84 -15.48 -13.13
C ASP A 84 -40.03 -16.66 -12.15
N ALA A 85 -39.03 -17.56 -12.06
CA ALA A 85 -39.08 -18.70 -11.16
C ALA A 85 -39.01 -18.25 -9.69
N VAL A 86 -39.59 -19.06 -8.81
CA VAL A 86 -39.53 -18.82 -7.37
C VAL A 86 -38.09 -18.96 -6.89
N SER A 87 -37.54 -17.88 -6.34
CA SER A 87 -36.19 -17.83 -5.77
C SER A 87 -36.22 -17.80 -4.23
N CYS A 88 -35.23 -18.43 -3.61
CA CYS A 88 -34.94 -18.33 -2.19
C CYS A 88 -33.86 -17.28 -1.94
N LEU A 89 -33.95 -16.58 -0.80
CA LEU A 89 -32.93 -15.62 -0.38
C LEU A 89 -31.80 -16.32 0.37
N VAL A 90 -30.56 -16.02 -0.02
CA VAL A 90 -29.34 -16.45 0.68
C VAL A 90 -28.74 -15.23 1.36
N VAL A 91 -28.54 -15.30 2.67
CA VAL A 91 -28.05 -14.21 3.50
C VAL A 91 -26.80 -14.66 4.23
N ALA A 92 -25.74 -13.87 4.20
CA ALA A 92 -24.57 -14.11 5.04
C ALA A 92 -24.35 -12.99 6.04
N SER A 93 -23.77 -13.36 7.18
CA SER A 93 -23.59 -12.45 8.30
C SER A 93 -22.14 -12.37 8.78
N GLU A 94 -21.87 -11.33 9.55
CA GLU A 94 -20.57 -11.09 10.18
C GLU A 94 -20.19 -12.14 11.24
N GLY A 95 -21.16 -12.96 11.67
CA GLY A 95 -20.96 -14.12 12.55
C GLY A 95 -20.36 -15.35 11.85
N CYS A 96 -19.89 -15.21 10.61
CA CYS A 96 -19.40 -16.31 9.76
C CYS A 96 -20.46 -17.38 9.49
N MET A 97 -21.72 -16.95 9.32
CA MET A 97 -22.86 -17.82 9.04
C MET A 97 -23.47 -17.48 7.68
N VAL A 98 -23.96 -18.49 6.99
CA VAL A 98 -24.75 -18.40 5.77
C VAL A 98 -26.10 -19.05 6.01
N TYR A 99 -27.16 -18.32 5.72
CA TYR A 99 -28.55 -18.70 5.91
C TYR A 99 -29.23 -18.78 4.55
N VAL A 100 -29.96 -19.87 4.30
CA VAL A 100 -30.86 -19.99 3.15
C VAL A 100 -32.28 -19.92 3.69
N LEU A 101 -33.04 -18.93 3.27
CA LEU A 101 -34.43 -18.72 3.70
C LEU A 101 -35.41 -19.37 2.73
N ASP A 102 -36.64 -19.56 3.18
CA ASP A 102 -37.75 -19.92 2.31
C ASP A 102 -38.08 -18.80 1.30
N PRO A 103 -38.84 -19.10 0.24
CA PRO A 103 -39.23 -18.09 -0.75
C PRO A 103 -40.00 -16.90 -0.18
N GLN A 104 -40.60 -17.05 1.00
CA GLN A 104 -41.34 -15.98 1.69
C GLN A 104 -40.43 -15.15 2.62
N GLY A 105 -39.18 -15.57 2.86
CA GLY A 105 -38.25 -14.94 3.78
C GLY A 105 -38.61 -15.08 5.27
N THR A 106 -39.54 -15.99 5.61
CA THR A 106 -40.09 -16.14 6.97
C THR A 106 -39.44 -17.27 7.77
N SER A 107 -38.98 -18.32 7.10
CA SER A 107 -38.42 -19.50 7.76
C SER A 107 -37.04 -19.85 7.21
N LEU A 108 -36.24 -20.50 8.04
CA LEU A 108 -34.88 -20.90 7.71
C LEU A 108 -34.87 -22.32 7.11
N ILE A 109 -34.32 -22.47 5.91
CA ILE A 109 -34.13 -23.77 5.24
C ILE A 109 -32.77 -24.37 5.63
N GLN A 110 -31.68 -23.59 5.53
CA GLN A 110 -30.32 -24.09 5.79
C GLN A 110 -29.51 -23.07 6.58
N GLN A 111 -28.65 -23.57 7.47
CA GLN A 111 -27.67 -22.78 8.23
C GLN A 111 -26.30 -23.43 8.14
N ILE A 112 -25.34 -22.71 7.57
CA ILE A 112 -23.98 -23.20 7.38
C ILE A 112 -22.97 -22.26 8.03
N LYS A 113 -22.06 -22.81 8.82
CA LYS A 113 -20.93 -22.07 9.40
C LYS A 113 -19.75 -22.08 8.43
N VAL A 114 -19.15 -20.92 8.19
CA VAL A 114 -18.01 -20.71 7.30
C VAL A 114 -16.78 -20.32 8.15
N PRO A 115 -15.54 -20.68 7.77
CA PRO A 115 -14.36 -20.37 8.59
C PRO A 115 -13.97 -18.88 8.63
N GLY A 116 -14.47 -18.07 7.69
CA GLY A 116 -14.21 -16.63 7.61
C GLY A 116 -15.48 -15.85 7.34
N VAL A 117 -15.43 -14.53 7.61
CA VAL A 117 -16.56 -13.62 7.38
C VAL A 117 -16.79 -13.46 5.87
N PRO A 118 -17.99 -13.85 5.35
CA PRO A 118 -18.34 -13.68 3.96
C PRO A 118 -18.39 -12.21 3.53
N VAL A 119 -17.89 -11.90 2.35
CA VAL A 119 -17.91 -10.57 1.73
C VAL A 119 -18.85 -10.55 0.53
N GLU A 120 -18.79 -11.57 -0.32
CA GLU A 120 -19.64 -11.68 -1.50
C GLU A 120 -20.01 -13.16 -1.75
N ILE A 121 -21.22 -13.39 -2.26
CA ILE A 121 -21.76 -14.73 -2.50
C ILE A 121 -22.39 -14.79 -3.87
N VAL A 122 -22.04 -15.83 -4.61
CA VAL A 122 -22.71 -16.19 -5.85
C VAL A 122 -23.29 -17.58 -5.74
N ALA A 123 -24.57 -17.70 -6.08
CA ALA A 123 -25.28 -18.96 -6.15
C ALA A 123 -25.21 -19.53 -7.57
N VAL A 124 -25.03 -20.84 -7.67
CA VAL A 124 -24.91 -21.58 -8.93
C VAL A 124 -25.81 -22.80 -8.87
N GLY A 125 -26.67 -22.95 -9.88
CA GLY A 125 -27.61 -24.06 -10.00
C GLY A 125 -28.95 -23.78 -9.33
N LEU A 126 -29.64 -24.85 -8.92
CA LEU A 126 -31.00 -24.83 -8.41
C LEU A 126 -31.03 -25.43 -7.01
N LEU A 127 -31.83 -24.87 -6.10
CA LEU A 127 -31.85 -25.28 -4.70
C LEU A 127 -32.23 -26.76 -4.51
N GLU A 128 -33.24 -27.24 -5.23
CA GLU A 128 -33.76 -28.63 -5.10
C GLU A 128 -32.99 -29.67 -5.91
N VAL A 129 -32.16 -29.25 -6.88
CA VAL A 129 -31.44 -30.16 -7.78
C VAL A 129 -29.97 -30.26 -7.39
N GLU A 130 -29.22 -29.18 -7.58
CA GLU A 130 -27.82 -29.08 -7.21
C GLU A 130 -27.50 -27.60 -6.96
N CYS A 131 -27.30 -27.25 -5.69
CA CYS A 131 -26.97 -25.92 -5.24
C CYS A 131 -25.49 -25.84 -4.91
N ARG A 132 -24.79 -24.86 -5.50
CA ARG A 132 -23.44 -24.48 -5.09
C ARG A 132 -23.39 -23.00 -4.78
N LEU A 133 -22.96 -22.67 -3.56
CA LEU A 133 -22.68 -21.29 -3.16
C LEU A 133 -21.17 -21.09 -3.16
N VAL A 134 -20.71 -20.05 -3.85
CA VAL A 134 -19.30 -19.65 -3.86
C VAL A 134 -19.18 -18.37 -3.05
N ILE A 135 -18.27 -18.37 -2.09
CA ILE A 135 -18.19 -17.33 -1.07
C ILE A 135 -16.76 -16.83 -0.99
N THR A 136 -16.56 -15.52 -1.19
CA THR A 136 -15.31 -14.86 -0.85
C THR A 136 -15.35 -14.39 0.60
N THR A 137 -14.24 -14.52 1.32
CA THR A 137 -14.15 -14.13 2.73
C THR A 137 -13.09 -13.07 2.98
N ARG A 138 -13.23 -12.30 4.07
CA ARG A 138 -12.30 -11.21 4.44
C ARG A 138 -10.85 -11.67 4.65
N ASN A 139 -10.63 -12.95 4.95
CA ASN A 139 -9.31 -13.55 5.13
C ASN A 139 -8.60 -13.87 3.80
N GLY A 140 -9.18 -13.55 2.63
CA GLY A 140 -8.56 -13.84 1.33
C GLY A 140 -8.74 -15.27 0.84
N SER A 141 -9.65 -16.05 1.43
CA SER A 141 -10.01 -17.38 0.95
C SER A 141 -11.32 -17.37 0.18
N VAL A 142 -11.52 -18.37 -0.68
CA VAL A 142 -12.82 -18.66 -1.30
C VAL A 142 -13.26 -20.05 -0.89
N TYR A 143 -14.46 -20.10 -0.34
CA TYR A 143 -15.11 -21.31 0.11
C TYR A 143 -16.26 -21.67 -0.81
N MET A 144 -16.55 -22.96 -0.90
CA MET A 144 -17.65 -23.48 -1.69
C MET A 144 -18.55 -24.32 -0.79
N ILE A 145 -19.85 -24.06 -0.83
CA ILE A 145 -20.87 -24.88 -0.16
C ILE A 145 -21.62 -25.64 -1.25
N LYS A 146 -21.77 -26.95 -1.10
CA LYS A 146 -22.53 -27.80 -2.01
C LYS A 146 -23.67 -28.44 -1.25
N ASN A 147 -24.91 -28.21 -1.66
CA ASN A 147 -26.13 -28.78 -1.06
C ASN A 147 -26.17 -28.65 0.49
N GLY A 148 -25.76 -27.50 1.02
CA GLY A 148 -25.76 -27.21 2.46
C GLY A 148 -24.49 -27.66 3.21
N GLU A 149 -23.54 -28.32 2.55
CA GLU A 149 -22.28 -28.75 3.16
C GLU A 149 -21.09 -27.94 2.66
N LEU A 150 -20.25 -27.48 3.59
CA LEU A 150 -19.00 -26.80 3.27
C LEU A 150 -17.98 -27.78 2.68
N LEU A 151 -17.50 -27.52 1.47
CA LEU A 151 -16.46 -28.32 0.84
C LEU A 151 -15.09 -28.09 1.50
N LYS A 152 -14.28 -29.15 1.56
CA LYS A 152 -12.89 -29.08 2.05
C LYS A 152 -11.93 -28.36 1.10
N SER A 153 -12.29 -28.23 -0.18
CA SER A 153 -11.48 -27.52 -1.16
C SER A 153 -11.61 -26.02 -0.93
N VAL A 154 -10.47 -25.36 -0.68
CA VAL A 154 -10.37 -23.92 -0.47
C VAL A 154 -9.48 -23.32 -1.55
N ILE A 155 -9.88 -22.18 -2.10
CA ILE A 155 -9.01 -21.41 -3.01
C ILE A 155 -8.42 -20.26 -2.20
N GLU A 156 -7.10 -20.24 -2.05
CA GLU A 156 -6.40 -19.14 -1.40
C GLU A 156 -6.05 -18.05 -2.42
N LEU A 157 -6.40 -16.81 -2.11
CA LEU A 157 -6.09 -15.65 -2.93
C LEU A 157 -4.86 -14.94 -2.39
N GLU A 158 -4.01 -14.44 -3.29
CA GLU A 158 -2.82 -13.65 -2.92
C GLU A 158 -3.17 -12.30 -2.30
N SER A 159 -4.37 -11.79 -2.57
CA SER A 159 -4.89 -10.52 -2.06
C SER A 159 -6.40 -10.61 -1.89
N PRO A 160 -7.02 -9.81 -1.00
CA PRO A 160 -8.47 -9.82 -0.79
C PRO A 160 -9.24 -9.65 -2.10
N ALA A 161 -10.36 -10.37 -2.21
CA ALA A 161 -11.27 -10.23 -3.33
C ALA A 161 -12.00 -8.87 -3.25
N CYS A 162 -12.13 -8.19 -4.38
CA CYS A 162 -12.94 -6.98 -4.53
C CYS A 162 -14.20 -7.20 -5.40
N GLY A 163 -14.31 -8.36 -6.06
CA GLY A 163 -15.52 -8.74 -6.80
C GLY A 163 -15.54 -10.23 -7.13
N LEU A 164 -16.73 -10.82 -7.16
CA LEU A 164 -16.98 -12.22 -7.47
C LEU A 164 -18.15 -12.31 -8.45
N VAL A 165 -17.90 -12.92 -9.61
CA VAL A 165 -18.93 -13.14 -10.63
C VAL A 165 -18.90 -14.59 -11.07
N GLN A 166 -20.08 -15.18 -11.27
CA GLN A 166 -20.21 -16.47 -11.91
C GLN A 166 -20.48 -16.33 -13.41
N LEU A 167 -19.73 -17.09 -14.18
CA LEU A 167 -20.00 -17.44 -15.57
C LEU A 167 -20.36 -18.93 -15.61
N GLU A 168 -20.97 -19.42 -16.69
CA GLU A 168 -21.48 -20.80 -16.83
C GLU A 168 -20.85 -21.87 -15.92
N LYS A 169 -19.59 -22.23 -16.20
CA LYS A 169 -18.84 -23.29 -15.50
C LYS A 169 -17.64 -22.76 -14.72
N SER A 170 -17.47 -21.44 -14.68
CA SER A 170 -16.31 -20.79 -14.08
C SER A 170 -16.74 -19.61 -13.20
N ILE A 171 -15.98 -19.39 -12.15
CA ILE A 171 -16.07 -18.19 -11.34
C ILE A 171 -14.92 -17.28 -11.70
N VAL A 172 -15.19 -15.98 -11.72
CA VAL A 172 -14.18 -14.95 -11.95
C VAL A 172 -14.10 -14.09 -10.71
N ILE A 173 -12.89 -13.96 -10.19
CA ILE A 173 -12.59 -13.23 -8.96
C ILE A 173 -11.68 -12.06 -9.34
N ALA A 174 -12.13 -10.86 -9.03
CA ALA A 174 -11.29 -9.67 -9.03
C ALA A 174 -10.64 -9.53 -7.65
N SER A 175 -9.36 -9.15 -7.65
CA SER A 175 -8.58 -9.01 -6.44
C SER A 175 -7.92 -7.64 -6.36
N MET A 176 -7.65 -7.18 -5.14
CA MET A 176 -7.08 -5.85 -4.87
C MET A 176 -5.68 -5.66 -5.49
N SER A 177 -4.99 -6.74 -5.87
CA SER A 177 -3.71 -6.72 -6.60
C SER A 177 -3.84 -6.46 -8.11
N ARG A 178 -4.97 -5.89 -8.57
CA ARG A 178 -5.28 -5.64 -10.00
C ARG A 178 -5.35 -6.90 -10.86
N LYS A 179 -5.46 -8.08 -10.23
CA LYS A 179 -5.57 -9.36 -10.93
C LYS A 179 -7.03 -9.78 -11.05
N LEU A 180 -7.42 -10.12 -12.26
CA LEU A 180 -8.67 -10.79 -12.59
C LEU A 180 -8.38 -12.26 -12.86
N THR A 181 -8.85 -13.16 -12.02
CA THR A 181 -8.54 -14.60 -12.12
C THR A 181 -9.81 -15.42 -12.30
N SER A 182 -9.83 -16.31 -13.29
CA SER A 182 -10.90 -17.28 -13.47
C SER A 182 -10.52 -18.63 -12.90
N TYR A 183 -11.43 -19.23 -12.13
CA TYR A 183 -11.35 -20.59 -11.62
C TYR A 183 -12.52 -21.41 -12.15
N HIS A 184 -12.31 -22.69 -12.37
CA HIS A 184 -13.39 -23.63 -12.55
C HIS A 184 -14.16 -23.81 -11.22
N LEU A 185 -15.44 -24.18 -11.27
CA LEU A 185 -16.24 -24.57 -10.09
C LEU A 185 -15.69 -25.75 -9.26
N LYS A 186 -14.54 -26.31 -9.66
CA LYS A 186 -13.81 -27.38 -8.93
C LYS A 186 -12.56 -26.83 -8.21
N GLY A 187 -12.27 -25.53 -8.33
CA GLY A 187 -11.12 -24.87 -7.73
C GLY A 187 -9.88 -24.74 -8.61
N LYS A 188 -9.85 -25.37 -9.80
CA LYS A 188 -8.69 -25.26 -10.71
C LYS A 188 -8.65 -23.88 -11.38
N LYS A 189 -7.50 -23.22 -11.36
CA LYS A 189 -7.25 -21.95 -12.08
C LYS A 189 -7.28 -22.17 -13.59
N ASN A 190 -8.07 -21.37 -14.30
CA ASN A 190 -8.15 -21.39 -15.76
C ASN A 190 -7.20 -20.36 -16.38
N TRP A 191 -7.34 -19.10 -15.98
CA TRP A 191 -6.56 -17.98 -16.50
C TRP A 191 -6.48 -16.83 -15.51
N SER A 192 -5.55 -15.91 -15.75
CA SER A 192 -5.33 -14.70 -14.96
C SER A 192 -4.96 -13.56 -15.89
N LEU A 193 -5.53 -12.38 -15.66
CA LEU A 193 -5.20 -11.14 -16.34
C LEU A 193 -4.78 -10.10 -15.30
N THR A 194 -3.78 -9.28 -15.64
CA THR A 194 -3.38 -8.12 -14.83
C THR A 194 -3.93 -6.87 -15.48
N MET A 195 -4.68 -6.07 -14.73
CA MET A 195 -5.27 -4.83 -15.21
C MET A 195 -4.25 -3.68 -15.13
N SER A 196 -4.45 -2.64 -15.95
CA SER A 196 -3.64 -1.42 -15.95
C SER A 196 -3.78 -0.61 -14.66
N ASP A 197 -4.97 -0.65 -14.04
CA ASP A 197 -5.30 0.09 -12.82
C ASP A 197 -6.20 -0.73 -11.86
N ASP A 198 -6.52 -0.16 -10.70
CA ASP A 198 -7.34 -0.78 -9.65
C ASP A 198 -8.75 -1.12 -10.16
N ILE A 199 -9.20 -2.34 -9.87
CA ILE A 199 -10.56 -2.81 -10.21
C ILE A 199 -11.54 -2.26 -9.18
N VAL A 200 -12.52 -1.48 -9.66
CA VAL A 200 -13.54 -0.84 -8.83
C VAL A 200 -14.80 -1.70 -8.74
N ALA A 201 -15.24 -2.24 -9.87
CA ALA A 201 -16.45 -3.05 -9.95
C ALA A 201 -16.28 -4.18 -10.97
N LEU A 202 -17.01 -5.26 -10.74
CA LEU A 202 -17.02 -6.45 -11.57
C LEU A 202 -18.48 -6.86 -11.82
N GLU A 203 -18.85 -7.13 -13.07
CA GLU A 203 -20.22 -7.51 -13.40
C GLU A 203 -20.26 -8.56 -14.51
N ALA A 204 -21.19 -9.51 -14.41
CA ALA A 204 -21.44 -10.49 -15.46
C ALA A 204 -22.02 -9.81 -16.69
N PHE A 205 -21.45 -10.11 -17.86
CA PHE A 205 -22.05 -9.77 -19.14
C PHE A 205 -22.65 -11.02 -19.76
N SER A 206 -23.95 -10.99 -20.04
CA SER A 206 -24.65 -12.07 -20.74
C SER A 206 -25.70 -11.47 -21.66
N LEU A 207 -25.56 -11.74 -22.96
CA LEU A 207 -26.46 -11.27 -23.99
C LEU A 207 -26.97 -12.45 -24.80
N ARG A 208 -28.26 -12.77 -24.62
CA ARG A 208 -28.94 -13.83 -25.36
C ARG A 208 -29.49 -13.25 -26.68
N ARG A 209 -28.72 -13.37 -27.75
CA ARG A 209 -29.12 -13.04 -29.14
C ARG A 209 -28.96 -14.30 -30.01
N THR A 210 -28.82 -14.14 -31.33
CA THR A 210 -28.55 -15.25 -32.26
C THR A 210 -27.25 -16.00 -31.96
N LYS A 211 -26.26 -15.32 -31.35
CA LYS A 211 -25.11 -15.94 -30.68
C LYS A 211 -25.13 -15.47 -29.22
N ASP A 212 -24.92 -16.39 -28.29
CA ASP A 212 -24.75 -16.07 -26.87
C ASP A 212 -23.36 -15.46 -26.64
N THR A 213 -23.32 -14.14 -26.44
CA THR A 213 -22.08 -13.46 -26.02
C THR A 213 -22.07 -13.36 -24.50
N ARG A 214 -21.03 -13.93 -23.89
CA ARG A 214 -20.82 -13.91 -22.43
C ARG A 214 -19.44 -13.38 -22.13
N GLY A 215 -19.29 -12.77 -20.96
CA GLY A 215 -18.04 -12.18 -20.54
C GLY A 215 -18.15 -11.52 -19.19
N VAL A 216 -17.12 -10.76 -18.85
CA VAL A 216 -17.04 -10.00 -17.61
C VAL A 216 -16.75 -8.56 -17.95
N LEU A 217 -17.58 -7.66 -17.43
CA LEU A 217 -17.30 -6.24 -17.42
C LEU A 217 -16.41 -5.93 -16.23
N VAL A 218 -15.32 -5.22 -16.48
CA VAL A 218 -14.36 -4.77 -15.47
C VAL A 218 -14.30 -3.26 -15.54
N ALA A 219 -14.68 -2.59 -14.45
CA ALA A 219 -14.54 -1.14 -14.31
C ALA A 219 -13.25 -0.83 -13.54
N LEU A 220 -12.39 -0.02 -14.14
CA LEU A 220 -11.11 0.39 -13.59
C LEU A 220 -11.20 1.81 -13.01
N ARG A 221 -10.31 2.11 -12.06
CA ARG A 221 -10.27 3.41 -11.38
C ARG A 221 -9.91 4.58 -12.30
N ASN A 222 -9.13 4.32 -13.36
CA ASN A 222 -8.81 5.29 -14.42
C ASN A 222 -10.00 5.71 -15.29
N GLY A 223 -11.20 5.16 -15.06
CA GLY A 223 -12.41 5.47 -15.84
C GLY A 223 -12.59 4.58 -17.07
N GLU A 224 -11.80 3.53 -17.24
CA GLU A 224 -12.02 2.54 -18.31
C GLU A 224 -12.95 1.43 -17.84
N VAL A 225 -13.96 1.11 -18.65
CA VAL A 225 -14.82 -0.07 -18.49
C VAL A 225 -14.55 -1.01 -19.66
N THR A 226 -14.01 -2.18 -19.37
CA THR A 226 -13.60 -3.14 -20.40
C THR A 226 -14.40 -4.44 -20.30
N LEU A 227 -14.93 -4.90 -21.43
CA LEU A 227 -15.56 -6.21 -21.56
C LEU A 227 -14.49 -7.23 -21.96
N TYR A 228 -14.33 -8.27 -21.15
CA TYR A 228 -13.48 -9.42 -21.43
C TYR A 228 -14.33 -10.66 -21.71
N ASN A 229 -14.01 -11.37 -22.79
CA ASN A 229 -14.47 -12.73 -23.02
C ASN A 229 -13.28 -13.66 -22.80
N GLU A 230 -13.29 -14.38 -21.68
CA GLU A 230 -12.13 -15.11 -21.16
C GLU A 230 -10.87 -14.22 -21.07
N LYS A 231 -9.85 -14.47 -21.89
CA LYS A 231 -8.62 -13.68 -21.94
C LYS A 231 -8.69 -12.53 -22.96
N VAL A 232 -9.68 -12.54 -23.85
CA VAL A 232 -9.73 -11.63 -24.99
C VAL A 232 -10.51 -10.38 -24.63
N LYS A 233 -9.88 -9.23 -24.85
CA LYS A 233 -10.49 -7.92 -24.71
C LYS A 233 -11.45 -7.69 -25.89
N VAL A 234 -12.74 -7.50 -25.61
CA VAL A 234 -13.78 -7.33 -26.64
C VAL A 234 -13.99 -5.84 -26.95
N CYS A 235 -14.25 -5.04 -25.93
CA CYS A 235 -14.44 -3.59 -26.10
C CYS A 235 -14.06 -2.83 -24.83
N THR A 236 -13.63 -1.57 -25.00
CA THR A 236 -13.42 -0.63 -23.91
C THR A 236 -14.28 0.61 -24.10
N LEU A 237 -14.91 1.03 -23.03
CA LEU A 237 -15.58 2.31 -22.89
C LEU A 237 -14.73 3.18 -21.97
N SER A 238 -14.43 4.43 -22.37
CA SER A 238 -13.80 5.39 -21.48
C SER A 238 -14.85 6.35 -20.92
N THR A 239 -14.74 6.64 -19.63
CA THR A 239 -15.50 7.66 -18.91
C THR A 239 -14.56 8.70 -18.32
N GLU A 240 -14.97 9.97 -18.34
CA GLU A 240 -14.15 11.10 -17.88
C GLU A 240 -13.99 11.17 -16.35
N THR A 241 -14.79 10.42 -15.60
CA THR A 241 -14.83 10.45 -14.13
C THR A 241 -14.61 9.07 -13.52
N VAL A 242 -14.16 9.07 -12.27
CA VAL A 242 -13.94 7.84 -11.50
C VAL A 242 -15.27 7.19 -11.17
N LEU A 243 -15.38 5.91 -11.51
CA LEU A 243 -16.56 5.09 -11.22
C LEU A 243 -16.51 4.57 -9.78
N THR A 244 -17.69 4.26 -9.23
CA THR A 244 -17.86 3.59 -7.93
C THR A 244 -18.60 2.27 -8.04
N GLY A 245 -19.39 2.09 -9.09
CA GLY A 245 -20.15 0.86 -9.33
C GLY A 245 -20.68 0.78 -10.75
N MET A 246 -21.12 -0.42 -11.14
CA MET A 246 -21.82 -0.64 -12.40
C MET A 246 -22.87 -1.74 -12.26
N ARG A 247 -23.86 -1.73 -13.14
CA ARG A 247 -24.86 -2.79 -13.25
C ARG A 247 -25.21 -3.01 -14.72
N PHE A 248 -25.22 -4.25 -15.16
CA PHE A 248 -25.62 -4.60 -16.52
C PHE A 248 -26.95 -5.38 -16.50
N GLY A 249 -27.87 -5.02 -17.38
CA GLY A 249 -29.14 -5.73 -17.50
C GLY A 249 -30.18 -5.01 -18.33
N GLN A 250 -31.42 -5.46 -18.19
CA GLN A 250 -32.56 -4.87 -18.89
C GLN A 250 -33.01 -3.58 -18.19
N TYR A 251 -33.12 -2.50 -18.95
CA TYR A 251 -33.67 -1.22 -18.49
C TYR A 251 -34.86 -0.83 -19.38
N GLY A 252 -36.07 -0.91 -18.82
CA GLY A 252 -37.30 -0.72 -19.58
C GLY A 252 -37.45 -1.75 -20.70
N ARG A 253 -37.56 -1.27 -21.94
CA ARG A 253 -37.71 -2.11 -23.14
C ARG A 253 -36.37 -2.56 -23.74
N GLU A 254 -35.25 -2.03 -23.27
CA GLU A 254 -33.93 -2.35 -23.80
C GLU A 254 -33.26 -3.41 -22.92
N GLU A 255 -33.02 -4.59 -23.50
CA GLU A 255 -32.49 -5.75 -22.79
C GLU A 255 -31.01 -5.61 -22.38
N ALA A 256 -30.26 -4.73 -23.07
CA ALA A 256 -28.82 -4.60 -22.93
C ALA A 256 -28.42 -3.17 -22.57
N SER A 257 -28.55 -2.83 -21.30
CA SER A 257 -28.20 -1.52 -20.75
C SER A 257 -27.15 -1.65 -19.64
N LEU A 258 -26.15 -0.77 -19.68
CA LEU A 258 -25.12 -0.64 -18.67
C LEU A 258 -25.33 0.67 -17.90
N VAL A 259 -25.59 0.55 -16.61
CA VAL A 259 -25.67 1.69 -15.68
C VAL A 259 -24.31 1.84 -15.01
N LEU A 260 -23.74 3.04 -15.06
CA LEU A 260 -22.49 3.40 -14.42
C LEU A 260 -22.75 4.44 -13.34
N VAL A 261 -22.21 4.21 -12.15
CA VAL A 261 -22.30 5.13 -11.01
C VAL A 261 -20.95 5.81 -10.85
N GLN A 262 -20.96 7.14 -10.88
CA GLN A 262 -19.77 7.97 -10.73
C GLN A 262 -19.56 8.34 -9.25
N LYS A 263 -18.32 8.65 -8.87
CA LYS A 263 -17.99 9.10 -7.51
C LYS A 263 -18.71 10.39 -7.09
N SER A 264 -19.10 11.24 -8.05
CA SER A 264 -19.91 12.44 -7.81
C SER A 264 -21.36 12.16 -7.44
N GLY A 265 -21.81 10.90 -7.57
CA GLY A 265 -23.22 10.51 -7.45
C GLY A 265 -24.00 10.60 -8.77
N ALA A 266 -23.39 11.09 -9.85
CA ALA A 266 -24.01 11.10 -11.18
C ALA A 266 -24.15 9.67 -11.75
N LEU A 267 -25.23 9.45 -12.50
CA LEU A 267 -25.51 8.18 -13.19
C LEU A 267 -25.35 8.35 -14.69
N SER A 268 -24.67 7.41 -15.33
CA SER A 268 -24.58 7.34 -16.80
C SER A 268 -25.18 6.03 -17.29
N LEU A 269 -26.13 6.12 -18.23
CA LEU A 269 -26.76 4.97 -18.86
C LEU A 269 -26.19 4.80 -20.27
N LYS A 270 -25.67 3.61 -20.58
CA LYS A 270 -25.19 3.23 -21.91
C LYS A 270 -26.02 2.08 -22.45
N ILE A 271 -26.73 2.31 -23.55
CA ILE A 271 -27.58 1.30 -24.20
C ILE A 271 -26.79 0.68 -25.36
N LEU A 272 -26.70 -0.64 -25.38
CA LEU A 272 -26.02 -1.37 -26.45
C LEU A 272 -26.93 -1.50 -27.67
N LYS A 273 -26.46 -0.99 -28.82
CA LYS A 273 -27.21 -1.09 -30.08
C LYS A 273 -27.52 -2.55 -30.45
N ARG A 274 -28.72 -2.78 -31.02
CA ARG A 274 -29.15 -4.12 -31.47
C ARG A 274 -28.31 -4.68 -32.61
N THR A 275 -27.70 -3.80 -33.40
CA THR A 275 -26.82 -4.14 -34.53
C THR A 275 -25.35 -4.30 -34.16
N ALA A 276 -24.98 -4.09 -32.89
CA ALA A 276 -23.59 -4.22 -32.46
C ALA A 276 -23.15 -5.70 -32.49
N SER A 277 -22.04 -5.98 -33.19
CA SER A 277 -21.33 -7.26 -33.13
C SER A 277 -20.26 -7.19 -32.04
N LEU A 278 -20.35 -8.07 -31.05
CA LEU A 278 -19.37 -8.22 -29.97
C LEU A 278 -18.51 -9.47 -30.21
N GLU A 279 -17.94 -9.58 -31.41
CA GLU A 279 -17.03 -10.68 -31.72
C GLU A 279 -15.68 -10.38 -31.06
N ALA A 280 -15.19 -11.36 -30.29
CA ALA A 280 -13.87 -11.29 -29.69
C ALA A 280 -12.83 -11.35 -30.82
N ILE A 281 -12.36 -10.18 -31.27
CA ILE A 281 -11.23 -10.12 -32.18
C ILE A 281 -10.02 -10.49 -31.32
N SER A 282 -9.61 -11.75 -31.39
CA SER A 282 -8.28 -12.13 -30.93
C SER A 282 -7.32 -11.33 -31.79
N GLU A 283 -6.74 -10.26 -31.24
CA GLU A 283 -5.50 -9.73 -31.81
C GLU A 283 -4.58 -10.95 -31.96
N ALA A 284 -4.16 -11.20 -33.19
CA ALA A 284 -3.42 -12.39 -33.53
C ALA A 284 -2.22 -12.48 -32.58
N ALA A 285 -1.91 -13.69 -32.12
CA ALA A 285 -0.69 -14.00 -31.39
C ALA A 285 0.52 -13.87 -32.34
N GLY A 286 0.76 -12.65 -32.81
CA GLY A 286 2.01 -12.27 -33.45
C GLY A 286 3.08 -12.04 -32.38
N PRO A 287 4.36 -12.08 -32.77
CA PRO A 287 5.42 -11.55 -31.91
C PRO A 287 5.06 -10.12 -31.48
N PRO A 288 5.44 -9.70 -30.26
CA PRO A 288 5.20 -8.34 -29.79
C PRO A 288 5.66 -7.33 -30.85
N PRO A 289 4.89 -6.26 -31.12
CA PRO A 289 5.29 -5.21 -32.08
C PRO A 289 6.61 -4.53 -31.67
N GLU A 290 7.04 -4.73 -30.42
CA GLU A 290 8.37 -4.35 -29.91
C GLU A 290 9.53 -5.05 -30.63
N GLN A 291 9.30 -6.22 -31.26
CA GLN A 291 10.30 -6.91 -32.09
C GLN A 291 10.48 -6.26 -33.48
N ASP A 292 9.49 -5.49 -33.94
CA ASP A 292 9.57 -4.74 -35.20
C ASP A 292 10.29 -3.39 -35.02
N ILE A 293 10.57 -2.98 -33.79
CA ILE A 293 11.35 -1.77 -33.50
C ILE A 293 12.84 -2.10 -33.69
N PRO A 294 13.52 -1.54 -34.71
CA PRO A 294 14.94 -1.76 -34.88
C PRO A 294 15.69 -1.25 -33.65
N LEU A 295 16.56 -2.09 -33.08
CA LEU A 295 17.40 -1.69 -31.94
C LEU A 295 18.16 -0.41 -32.28
N ASN A 296 18.07 0.59 -31.40
CA ASN A 296 18.80 1.85 -31.56
C ASN A 296 20.29 1.66 -31.22
N ILE A 297 21.01 0.95 -32.07
CA ILE A 297 22.45 0.74 -31.96
C ILE A 297 23.14 1.94 -32.61
N PRO A 298 23.87 2.77 -31.83
CA PRO A 298 24.61 3.89 -32.40
C PRO A 298 25.57 3.39 -33.48
N LYS A 299 25.55 4.02 -34.66
CA LYS A 299 26.44 3.64 -35.76
C LYS A 299 27.87 4.06 -35.44
N LYS A 300 28.83 3.16 -35.67
CA LYS A 300 30.26 3.47 -35.55
C LYS A 300 30.64 4.46 -36.64
N THR A 301 31.20 5.60 -36.24
CA THR A 301 31.68 6.63 -37.16
C THR A 301 33.04 6.24 -37.74
N THR A 302 33.44 6.91 -38.83
CA THR A 302 34.79 6.77 -39.41
C THR A 302 35.88 7.04 -38.36
N LEU A 303 35.67 8.04 -37.51
CA LEU A 303 36.57 8.39 -36.40
C LEU A 303 36.81 7.20 -35.44
N TYR A 304 35.76 6.43 -35.12
CA TYR A 304 35.89 5.25 -34.26
C TYR A 304 36.77 4.18 -34.92
N VAL A 305 36.60 3.97 -36.23
CA VAL A 305 37.40 3.00 -37.00
C VAL A 305 38.87 3.42 -37.05
N GLU A 306 39.12 4.70 -37.32
CA GLU A 306 40.48 5.28 -37.32
C GLU A 306 41.16 5.19 -35.96
N GLN A 307 40.44 5.47 -34.86
CA GLN A 307 40.97 5.30 -33.50
C GLN A 307 41.30 3.84 -33.19
N THR A 308 40.46 2.89 -33.63
CA THR A 308 40.70 1.46 -33.46
C THR A 308 41.97 1.01 -34.20
N GLN A 309 42.19 1.53 -35.41
CA GLN A 309 43.40 1.24 -36.17
C GLN A 309 44.65 1.82 -35.50
N ARG A 310 44.58 3.08 -35.03
CA ARG A 310 45.67 3.70 -34.26
C ARG A 310 46.00 2.94 -32.98
N GLU A 311 44.97 2.49 -32.25
CA GLU A 311 45.15 1.70 -31.03
C GLU A 311 45.79 0.36 -31.33
N ARG A 312 45.43 -0.30 -32.45
CA ARG A 312 46.07 -1.55 -32.89
C ARG A 312 47.56 -1.37 -33.19
N ASP A 313 47.92 -0.30 -33.89
CA ASP A 313 49.30 -0.07 -34.35
C ASP A 313 50.23 0.40 -33.20
N HIS A 314 49.69 1.11 -32.20
CA HIS A 314 50.46 1.70 -31.09
C HIS A 314 50.08 1.21 -29.68
N ALA A 315 49.41 0.05 -29.57
CA ALA A 315 48.86 -0.47 -28.30
C ALA A 315 49.87 -0.49 -27.14
N THR A 316 51.09 -0.97 -27.40
CA THR A 316 52.12 -1.16 -26.37
C THR A 316 52.62 0.18 -25.81
N GLU A 317 52.76 1.20 -26.67
CA GLU A 317 53.18 2.54 -26.26
C GLU A 317 52.08 3.26 -25.47
N MET A 318 50.83 3.16 -25.93
CA MET A 318 49.67 3.72 -25.23
C MET A 318 49.51 3.11 -23.84
N HIS A 319 49.65 1.79 -23.71
CA HIS A 319 49.59 1.11 -22.41
C HIS A 319 50.70 1.58 -21.45
N ARG A 320 51.94 1.69 -21.93
CA ARG A 320 53.07 2.18 -21.12
C ARG A 320 52.88 3.62 -20.65
N HIS A 321 52.39 4.50 -21.52
CA HIS A 321 52.06 5.88 -21.16
C HIS A 321 50.96 5.95 -20.11
N PHE A 322 49.87 5.19 -20.32
CA PHE A 322 48.76 5.11 -19.37
C PHE A 322 49.23 4.63 -17.99
N GLN A 323 50.05 3.58 -17.91
CA GLN A 323 50.57 3.09 -16.63
C GLN A 323 51.44 4.12 -15.92
N ARG A 324 52.33 4.81 -16.66
CA ARG A 324 53.17 5.87 -16.11
C ARG A 324 52.34 7.02 -15.55
N ASP A 325 51.34 7.46 -16.30
CA ASP A 325 50.50 8.60 -15.92
C ASP A 325 49.52 8.24 -14.81
N LEU A 326 48.99 7.00 -14.79
CA LEU A 326 48.20 6.46 -13.70
C LEU A 326 49.01 6.41 -12.40
N CYS A 327 50.28 5.99 -12.44
CA CYS A 327 51.16 6.00 -11.28
C CYS A 327 51.39 7.44 -10.76
N LYS A 328 51.61 8.41 -11.66
CA LYS A 328 51.71 9.83 -11.28
C LYS A 328 50.42 10.35 -10.67
N LEU A 329 49.26 10.01 -11.25
CA LEU A 329 47.96 10.39 -10.73
C LEU A 329 47.77 9.85 -9.32
N ARG A 330 47.99 8.55 -9.11
CA ARG A 330 47.92 7.91 -7.78
C ARG A 330 48.81 8.60 -6.75
N LEU A 331 50.04 8.94 -7.12
CA LEU A 331 50.97 9.63 -6.24
C LEU A 331 50.48 11.04 -5.89
N THR A 332 50.02 11.81 -6.88
CA THR A 332 49.50 13.16 -6.68
C THR A 332 48.23 13.15 -5.83
N THR A 333 47.30 12.22 -6.10
CA THR A 333 46.09 12.02 -5.29
C THR A 333 46.45 11.63 -3.86
N ALA A 334 47.37 10.69 -3.65
CA ALA A 334 47.81 10.30 -2.31
C ALA A 334 48.45 11.46 -1.55
N ARG A 335 49.30 12.27 -2.20
CA ARG A 335 49.90 13.48 -1.60
C ARG A 335 48.83 14.51 -1.21
N ALA A 336 47.89 14.79 -2.11
CA ALA A 336 46.79 15.71 -1.84
C ALA A 336 45.89 15.19 -0.71
N TYR A 337 45.60 13.88 -0.68
CA TYR A 337 44.78 13.25 0.34
C TYR A 337 45.44 13.30 1.72
N VAL A 338 46.73 12.99 1.82
CA VAL A 338 47.51 13.13 3.07
C VAL A 338 47.54 14.58 3.53
N LYS A 339 47.66 15.54 2.61
CA LYS A 339 47.58 16.96 2.94
C LYS A 339 46.22 17.32 3.55
N ILE A 340 45.11 16.91 2.93
CA ILE A 340 43.75 17.15 3.46
C ILE A 340 43.55 16.53 4.85
N ILE A 341 44.06 15.31 5.08
CA ILE A 341 44.00 14.67 6.41
C ILE A 341 44.81 15.45 7.44
N LYS A 342 46.04 15.87 7.10
CA LYS A 342 46.90 16.65 8.00
C LYS A 342 46.31 18.03 8.31
N ASP A 343 45.69 18.67 7.32
CA ASP A 343 45.08 19.99 7.44
C ASP A 343 43.67 19.91 8.08
N GLY A 344 43.14 18.70 8.32
CA GLY A 344 41.83 18.49 8.96
C GLY A 344 40.61 18.88 8.11
N GLN A 345 40.81 19.22 6.83
CA GLN A 345 39.81 19.75 5.89
C GLN A 345 38.86 18.69 5.29
N GLY A 346 38.77 17.51 5.91
CA GLY A 346 37.90 16.43 5.46
C GLY A 346 36.45 16.63 5.93
N PRO A 347 35.43 16.53 5.05
CA PRO A 347 34.01 16.66 5.43
C PRO A 347 33.48 15.43 6.21
N VAL A 348 34.29 14.38 6.40
CA VAL A 348 33.92 13.13 7.06
C VAL A 348 35.05 12.63 7.96
N SER A 349 34.82 12.71 9.27
CA SER A 349 35.55 12.02 10.35
C SER A 349 35.49 10.50 10.26
N TYR A 350 36.61 9.79 10.06
CA TYR A 350 36.74 8.36 10.40
C TYR A 350 37.62 8.12 11.65
N SER A 351 38.12 9.17 12.30
CA SER A 351 38.89 9.06 13.53
C SER A 351 37.98 8.75 14.71
N THR A 352 38.38 7.75 15.52
CA THR A 352 37.78 7.39 16.83
C THR A 352 36.28 7.08 16.83
N GLY A 353 35.80 6.28 15.87
CA GLY A 353 34.47 5.65 15.92
C GLY A 353 33.25 6.59 15.79
N ALA A 354 33.47 7.90 15.71
CA ALA A 354 32.44 8.92 15.50
C ALA A 354 32.46 9.37 14.03
N ALA A 355 31.52 8.86 13.24
CA ALA A 355 31.33 9.30 11.86
C ALA A 355 30.36 10.48 11.82
N ILE A 356 30.86 11.68 12.13
CA ILE A 356 30.02 12.90 12.07
C ILE A 356 30.11 13.50 10.67
N ARG A 357 28.96 13.74 10.07
CA ARG A 357 28.80 14.53 8.84
C ARG A 357 28.34 15.92 9.21
N LEU A 358 29.08 16.91 8.73
CA LEU A 358 28.75 18.33 8.88
C LEU A 358 28.46 18.91 7.50
N ASN A 359 27.34 19.63 7.38
CA ASN A 359 27.03 20.44 6.21
C ASN A 359 26.63 21.84 6.67
N ALA A 360 27.33 22.85 6.18
CA ALA A 360 27.08 24.24 6.53
C ALA A 360 26.56 25.00 5.30
N GLN A 361 25.51 25.80 5.49
CA GLN A 361 24.89 26.63 4.45
C GLN A 361 24.74 28.05 4.98
N VAL A 362 25.10 29.04 4.16
CA VAL A 362 24.88 30.46 4.48
C VAL A 362 23.55 30.89 3.88
N GLN A 363 22.74 31.58 4.68
CA GLN A 363 21.50 32.24 4.24
C GLN A 363 21.52 33.68 4.72
N GLY A 364 21.29 34.63 3.82
CA GLY A 364 21.27 36.04 4.15
C GLY A 364 21.83 36.88 3.02
N ILE A 365 21.38 38.12 2.95
CA ILE A 365 21.88 39.17 2.06
C ILE A 365 22.11 40.42 2.92
N GLY A 366 23.10 41.25 2.58
CA GLY A 366 23.49 42.41 3.38
C GLY A 366 24.40 42.06 4.58
N PRO A 367 24.46 42.90 5.64
CA PRO A 367 25.42 42.74 6.74
C PRO A 367 25.05 41.62 7.73
N PHE A 368 23.86 41.02 7.63
CA PHE A 368 23.41 39.94 8.51
C PHE A 368 23.29 38.61 7.77
N PHE A 369 24.14 37.66 8.12
CA PHE A 369 24.15 36.30 7.60
C PHE A 369 23.74 35.31 8.69
N ARG A 370 23.06 34.23 8.27
CA ARG A 370 22.71 33.09 9.13
C ARG A 370 23.38 31.85 8.59
N ILE A 371 24.29 31.27 9.37
CA ILE A 371 24.92 29.99 9.06
C ILE A 371 24.06 28.87 9.63
N LYS A 372 23.48 28.05 8.74
CA LYS A 372 22.75 26.82 9.07
C LYS A 372 23.69 25.64 9.05
N LEU A 373 23.83 24.98 10.20
CA LEU A 373 24.62 23.77 10.40
C LEU A 373 23.70 22.55 10.45
N ASN A 374 23.96 21.59 9.57
CA ASN A 374 23.39 20.27 9.61
C ASN A 374 24.43 19.30 10.14
N VAL A 375 24.22 18.81 11.36
CA VAL A 375 25.08 17.82 12.02
C VAL A 375 24.36 16.48 12.01
N GLN A 376 24.98 15.45 11.45
CA GLN A 376 24.42 14.10 11.42
C GLN A 376 25.46 13.09 11.87
N ASN A 377 25.08 12.20 12.78
CA ASN A 377 25.89 11.05 13.13
C ASN A 377 25.61 9.89 12.15
N ALA A 378 26.57 9.60 11.29
CA ALA A 378 26.59 8.47 10.36
C ALA A 378 27.20 7.20 10.98
N GLY A 379 27.56 7.23 12.26
CA GLY A 379 28.05 6.07 13.02
C GLY A 379 26.91 5.21 13.58
N THR A 380 27.26 4.09 14.19
CA THR A 380 26.30 3.15 14.81
C THR A 380 26.04 3.43 16.29
N LYS A 381 26.91 4.22 16.94
CA LYS A 381 26.80 4.60 18.37
C LYS A 381 26.48 6.07 18.50
N ALA A 382 25.69 6.44 19.51
CA ALA A 382 25.46 7.84 19.83
C ALA A 382 26.77 8.51 20.27
N VAL A 383 26.93 9.77 19.88
CA VAL A 383 28.09 10.60 20.27
C VAL A 383 27.59 11.69 21.21
N THR A 384 28.30 11.89 22.32
CA THR A 384 27.96 12.87 23.36
C THR A 384 29.02 13.95 23.46
N ASP A 385 28.64 15.09 24.04
CA ASP A 385 29.55 16.21 24.37
C ASP A 385 30.38 16.68 23.16
N ILE A 386 29.71 16.94 22.05
CA ILE A 386 30.33 17.52 20.85
C ILE A 386 30.27 19.04 20.97
N THR A 387 31.38 19.70 20.70
CA THR A 387 31.45 21.17 20.70
C THR A 387 31.71 21.67 19.29
N VAL A 388 30.88 22.60 18.81
CA VAL A 388 31.10 23.29 17.53
C VAL A 388 31.68 24.68 17.82
N ALA A 389 32.84 24.96 17.26
CA ALA A 389 33.55 26.22 17.39
C ALA A 389 33.68 26.91 16.02
N PHE A 390 33.53 28.23 16.02
CA PHE A 390 33.69 29.07 14.82
C PHE A 390 34.99 29.86 14.91
N HIS A 391 35.80 29.80 13.86
CA HIS A 391 37.01 30.60 13.67
C HIS A 391 36.83 31.51 12.46
N TYR A 392 37.05 32.79 12.67
CA TYR A 392 36.80 33.85 11.71
C TYR A 392 37.69 35.06 12.03
N ASP A 393 37.84 35.96 11.07
CA ASP A 393 38.51 37.24 11.27
C ASP A 393 37.60 38.19 12.07
N HIS A 394 38.08 38.64 13.23
CA HIS A 394 37.37 39.54 14.13
C HIS A 394 37.25 40.97 13.61
N GLU A 395 38.06 41.36 12.62
CA GLU A 395 37.94 42.66 11.95
C GLU A 395 36.81 42.66 10.91
N LEU A 396 36.44 41.48 10.37
CA LEU A 396 35.45 41.35 9.29
C LEU A 396 34.08 40.87 9.78
N TYR A 397 34.04 40.00 10.79
CA TYR A 397 32.81 39.34 11.24
C TYR A 397 32.63 39.36 12.76
N ARG A 398 31.37 39.45 13.19
CA ARG A 398 30.92 39.24 14.57
C ARG A 398 29.93 38.08 14.64
N VAL A 399 30.31 37.02 15.33
CA VAL A 399 29.44 35.85 15.56
C VAL A 399 28.84 35.94 16.95
N GLN A 400 27.51 35.93 17.08
CA GLN A 400 26.85 36.07 18.39
C GLN A 400 27.12 34.88 19.32
N GLN A 401 27.22 33.67 18.76
CA GLN A 401 27.51 32.44 19.48
C GLN A 401 28.65 31.69 18.79
N SER A 402 29.89 31.99 19.19
CA SER A 402 31.11 31.38 18.62
C SER A 402 31.38 29.94 19.12
N LEU A 403 30.65 29.49 20.15
CA LEU A 403 30.75 28.15 20.73
C LEU A 403 29.35 27.55 20.97
N LEU A 404 29.10 26.37 20.42
CA LEU A 404 27.86 25.62 20.56
C LEU A 404 28.14 24.23 21.15
N LEU A 405 27.51 23.92 22.29
CA LEU A 405 27.58 22.59 22.90
C LEU A 405 26.40 21.74 22.44
N ILE A 406 26.69 20.58 21.85
CA ILE A 406 25.71 19.58 21.42
C ILE A 406 25.83 18.37 22.36
N PRO A 407 24.86 18.17 23.28
CA PRO A 407 24.99 17.18 24.35
C PRO A 407 24.88 15.73 23.84
N LEU A 408 24.04 15.46 22.84
CA LEU A 408 23.79 14.12 22.32
C LEU A 408 23.39 14.14 20.84
N VAL A 409 24.11 13.38 20.01
CA VAL A 409 23.79 13.17 18.59
C VAL A 409 23.57 11.68 18.35
N ILE A 410 22.30 11.29 18.21
CA ILE A 410 21.93 9.90 17.95
C ILE A 410 22.19 9.50 16.49
N PRO A 411 22.49 8.21 16.22
CA PRO A 411 22.70 7.70 14.87
C PRO A 411 21.55 8.03 13.91
N ASN A 412 21.91 8.41 12.67
CA ASN A 412 21.03 8.65 11.54
C ASN A 412 19.98 9.78 11.71
N VAL A 413 20.07 10.58 12.77
CA VAL A 413 19.24 11.78 12.94
C VAL A 413 20.03 13.02 12.56
N GLN A 414 19.40 13.89 11.77
CA GLN A 414 19.95 15.17 11.34
C GLN A 414 19.51 16.27 12.30
N TYR A 415 20.47 16.91 12.94
CA TYR A 415 20.27 18.04 13.82
C TYR A 415 20.59 19.33 13.08
N GLN A 416 19.72 20.32 13.21
CA GLN A 416 19.87 21.62 12.58
C GLN A 416 20.15 22.68 13.65
N TYR A 417 21.23 23.42 13.47
CA TYR A 417 21.58 24.57 14.30
C TYR A 417 21.74 25.79 13.41
N ALA A 418 21.41 26.97 13.94
CA ALA A 418 21.57 28.23 13.23
C ALA A 418 22.38 29.19 14.10
N VAL A 419 23.37 29.84 13.51
CA VAL A 419 24.19 30.85 14.15
C VAL A 419 24.17 32.12 13.30
N ASP A 420 23.91 33.25 13.94
CA ASP A 420 23.85 34.56 13.30
C ASP A 420 25.24 35.21 13.30
N VAL A 421 25.63 35.72 12.13
CA VAL A 421 26.92 36.33 11.81
C VAL A 421 26.68 37.71 11.19
N GLU A 422 27.28 38.73 11.78
CA GLU A 422 27.21 40.12 11.33
C GLU A 422 28.54 40.50 10.65
N SER A 423 28.48 41.14 9.48
CA SER A 423 29.66 41.68 8.79
C SER A 423 29.89 43.12 9.23
N ILE A 424 31.09 43.39 9.76
CA ILE A 424 31.47 44.71 10.32
C ILE A 424 32.32 45.52 9.33
N SER A 425 32.70 44.93 8.19
CA SER A 425 33.63 45.57 7.24
C SER A 425 32.96 46.69 6.44
N GLU A 426 33.39 47.93 6.67
CA GLU A 426 32.96 49.10 5.88
C GLU A 426 33.40 49.04 4.40
N LEU A 427 34.41 48.21 4.09
CA LEU A 427 35.00 48.03 2.75
C LEU A 427 34.38 46.87 1.95
N GLY A 428 33.40 46.16 2.51
CA GLY A 428 32.74 45.02 1.84
C GLY A 428 33.66 43.82 1.59
N ALA A 429 34.74 43.65 2.37
CA ALA A 429 35.65 42.52 2.22
C ALA A 429 35.01 41.22 2.74
N ALA A 430 35.23 40.11 2.02
CA ALA A 430 34.75 38.78 2.41
C ALA A 430 35.91 37.81 2.64
N ASP A 431 35.80 37.01 3.72
CA ASP A 431 36.73 35.93 4.04
C ASP A 431 35.97 34.67 4.49
N ASN A 432 36.68 33.57 4.64
CA ASN A 432 36.11 32.28 5.01
C ASN A 432 35.90 32.18 6.54
N VAL A 433 34.74 31.65 6.94
CA VAL A 433 34.49 31.21 8.32
C VAL A 433 34.77 29.71 8.40
N SER A 434 35.71 29.32 9.28
CA SER A 434 36.06 27.93 9.54
C SER A 434 35.29 27.39 10.74
N ILE A 435 34.66 26.24 10.58
CA ILE A 435 33.76 25.63 11.57
C ILE A 435 34.38 24.30 11.99
N PHE A 436 34.66 24.15 13.28
CA PHE A 436 35.32 23.00 13.86
C PHE A 436 34.38 22.26 14.79
N VAL A 437 34.21 20.96 14.57
CA VAL A 437 33.45 20.08 15.45
C VAL A 437 34.45 19.26 16.25
N CYS A 438 34.53 19.48 17.55
CA CYS A 438 35.48 18.83 18.45
C CYS A 438 34.76 17.84 19.35
N GLY A 439 35.39 16.68 19.58
CA GLY A 439 34.93 15.72 20.58
C GLY A 439 35.54 16.01 21.95
N LYS A 440 34.91 15.49 23.00
CA LYS A 440 35.35 15.64 24.40
C LYS A 440 36.79 15.24 24.68
N GLU A 441 37.28 14.17 24.04
CA GLU A 441 38.58 13.54 24.36
C GLU A 441 39.73 13.95 23.43
N SER A 442 39.49 14.81 22.43
CA SER A 442 40.49 15.15 21.41
C SER A 442 40.59 16.66 21.18
N CYS A 443 41.82 17.17 21.17
CA CYS A 443 42.13 18.55 20.75
C CYS A 443 42.19 18.71 19.22
N VAL A 444 42.07 17.61 18.48
CA VAL A 444 41.99 17.61 17.01
C VAL A 444 40.51 17.61 16.60
N PRO A 445 40.07 18.51 15.71
CA PRO A 445 38.69 18.57 15.27
C PRO A 445 38.28 17.26 14.56
N LEU A 446 37.12 16.73 14.93
CA LEU A 446 36.49 15.55 14.33
C LEU A 446 35.93 15.83 12.94
N VAL A 447 35.54 17.06 12.63
CA VAL A 447 35.23 17.47 11.26
C VAL A 447 35.40 18.98 11.18
N SER A 448 35.97 19.45 10.08
CA SER A 448 36.00 20.87 9.77
C SER A 448 35.23 21.15 8.50
N ALA A 449 34.54 22.28 8.47
CA ALA A 449 33.94 22.82 7.27
C ALA A 449 34.40 24.26 7.12
N VAL A 450 34.79 24.64 5.91
CA VAL A 450 35.13 26.02 5.58
C VAL A 450 33.99 26.57 4.76
N VAL A 451 33.43 27.69 5.21
CA VAL A 451 32.32 28.37 4.58
C VAL A 451 32.82 29.68 4.02
N SER A 452 32.83 29.80 2.69
CA SER A 452 33.11 31.07 2.03
C SER A 452 31.91 32.00 2.19
N MET A 453 32.10 33.09 2.93
CA MET A 453 31.05 34.07 3.16
C MET A 453 30.82 34.88 1.88
N PRO A 454 29.55 35.15 1.51
CA PRO A 454 29.25 36.03 0.40
C PRO A 454 29.64 37.48 0.75
N LEU A 455 29.86 38.31 -0.28
CA LEU A 455 30.14 39.73 -0.11
C LEU A 455 28.95 40.42 0.57
N SER A 456 29.25 41.26 1.56
CA SER A 456 28.24 42.09 2.21
C SER A 456 27.92 43.28 1.30
N GLU A 457 26.65 43.49 0.99
CA GLU A 457 26.20 44.76 0.41
C GLU A 457 26.25 45.84 1.50
N PRO A 458 26.82 47.03 1.22
CA PRO A 458 26.86 48.11 2.20
C PRO A 458 25.44 48.58 2.53
N GLU A 459 25.21 48.98 3.79
CA GLU A 459 23.96 49.63 4.18
C GLU A 459 23.77 50.90 3.33
N MET A 460 22.64 50.99 2.61
CA MET A 460 22.25 52.19 1.86
C MET A 460 21.82 53.32 2.79
#